data_AF-A0A3D4PZQ0-F1
#
_entry.id   AF-A0A3D4PZQ0-F1
#
_cell.length_a   1.000
_cell.length_b   1.000
_cell.length_c   1.000
_cell.angle_alpha   90.00
_cell.angle_beta   90.00
_cell.angle_gamma   90.00
#
_symmetry.space_group_name_H-M   'P 1'
#
loop_
_entity.id
_entity.type
_entity.pdbx_description
1 polymer ?
#
loop_
_entity_poly.entity_id
_entity_poly.type
_entity_poly.pdbx_seq_one_letter_code
_entity_poly.pdbx_strand_id
1 'polypeptide(L)'
;GVEDEKESIAAASILNKASGFLRTFLAKELSMRTVPKLQFIYDKTSFQGQTLTTLIERALKEDSLHQHDDEPPAEDDSKGEQH
;
A
#
# COMPACT_ATOMS: atom_id res chain seq x y z
N GLY A 1 10.16 -5.43 4.92
CA GLY A 1 10.38 -4.95 6.31
C GLY A 1 11.00 -3.56 6.26
N VAL A 2 11.02 -2.80 7.36
CA VAL A 2 11.58 -1.43 7.37
C VAL A 2 13.08 -1.40 7.02
N GLU A 3 13.79 -2.50 7.29
CA GLU A 3 15.19 -2.70 6.89
C GLU A 3 15.34 -2.82 5.36
N ASP A 4 14.49 -3.62 4.72
CA ASP A 4 14.43 -3.80 3.27
C ASP A 4 14.13 -2.49 2.51
N GLU A 5 13.33 -1.60 3.11
CA GLU A 5 13.09 -0.24 2.57
C GLU A 5 14.35 0.63 2.64
N LYS A 6 15.07 0.62 3.76
CA LYS A 6 16.31 1.41 3.92
C LYS A 6 17.39 0.95 2.96
N GLU A 7 17.55 -0.37 2.80
CA GLU A 7 18.48 -0.96 1.85
C GLU A 7 18.12 -0.59 0.41
N SER A 8 16.85 -0.66 0.04
CA SER A 8 16.38 -0.27 -1.29
C SER A 8 16.61 1.21 -1.60
N ILE A 9 16.39 2.09 -0.62
CA ILE A 9 16.71 3.52 -0.75
C ILE A 9 18.22 3.73 -0.91
N ALA A 10 19.04 3.01 -0.15
CA ALA A 10 20.49 3.08 -0.27
C ALA A 10 20.98 2.59 -1.65
N ALA A 11 20.42 1.48 -2.15
CA ALA A 11 20.69 0.97 -3.48
C ALA A 11 20.33 1.99 -4.58
N ALA A 12 19.15 2.62 -4.48
CA ALA A 12 18.77 3.69 -5.40
C ALA A 12 19.76 4.88 -5.37
N SER A 13 20.26 5.27 -4.19
CA SER A 13 21.29 6.31 -4.06
C SER A 13 22.60 5.92 -4.75
N ILE A 14 23.05 4.68 -4.60
CA ILE A 14 24.25 4.16 -5.27
C ILE A 14 24.07 4.19 -6.79
N LEU A 15 22.91 3.76 -7.31
CA LEU A 15 22.60 3.80 -8.74
C LEU A 15 22.58 5.23 -9.29
N ASN A 16 22.04 6.19 -8.53
CA ASN A 16 22.09 7.60 -8.91
C ASN A 16 23.53 8.13 -8.99
N LYS A 17 24.43 7.72 -8.08
CA LYS A 17 25.86 8.05 -8.16
C LYS A 17 26.53 7.42 -9.39
N ALA A 18 26.14 6.19 -9.74
CA ALA A 18 26.63 5.48 -10.92
C ALA A 18 25.95 5.92 -12.25
N SER A 19 24.99 6.86 -12.21
CA SER A 19 24.17 7.23 -13.37
C SER A 19 24.97 7.67 -14.60
N GLY A 20 26.12 8.33 -14.44
CA GLY A 20 26.99 8.72 -15.55
C GLY A 20 27.61 7.53 -16.29
N PHE A 21 28.07 6.54 -15.53
CA PHE A 21 28.57 5.27 -16.09
C PHE A 21 27.45 4.55 -16.84
N LEU A 22 26.28 4.40 -16.22
CA LEU A 22 25.12 3.73 -16.81
C LEU A 22 24.62 4.44 -18.08
N ARG A 23 24.64 5.78 -18.12
CA ARG A 23 24.33 6.55 -19.34
C ARG A 23 25.30 6.23 -20.47
N THR A 24 26.58 6.11 -20.16
CA THR A 24 27.61 5.80 -21.17
C THR A 24 27.44 4.39 -21.71
N PHE A 25 27.12 3.44 -20.82
CA PHE A 25 26.79 2.07 -21.21
C PHE A 25 25.55 2.00 -22.11
N LEU A 26 24.42 2.62 -21.68
CA LEU A 26 23.18 2.66 -22.45
C LEU A 26 23.32 3.35 -23.81
N ALA A 27 24.14 4.40 -23.90
CA ALA A 27 24.37 5.09 -25.17
C ALA A 27 24.98 4.15 -26.21
N LYS A 28 25.91 3.29 -25.79
CA LYS A 28 26.55 2.29 -26.64
C LYS A 28 25.57 1.16 -26.98
N GLU A 29 24.93 0.61 -25.97
CA GLU A 29 24.05 -0.57 -26.11
C GLU A 29 22.84 -0.27 -27.00
N LEU A 30 22.25 0.91 -26.83
CA LEU A 30 21.06 1.33 -27.57
C LEU A 30 21.38 2.18 -28.81
N SER A 31 22.67 2.34 -29.16
CA SER A 31 23.12 3.19 -30.27
C SER A 31 22.52 4.61 -30.24
N MET A 32 22.35 5.16 -29.05
CA MET A 32 21.74 6.48 -28.85
C MET A 32 22.80 7.58 -28.87
N ARG A 33 22.53 8.66 -29.62
CA ARG A 33 23.38 9.86 -29.62
C ARG A 33 23.43 10.53 -28.25
N THR A 34 22.33 10.52 -27.49
CA THR A 34 22.28 11.13 -26.17
C THR A 34 21.29 10.36 -25.31
N VAL A 35 21.76 9.86 -24.17
CA VAL A 35 20.90 9.27 -23.13
C VAL A 35 20.45 10.38 -22.18
N PRO A 36 19.15 10.50 -21.87
CA PRO A 36 18.64 11.44 -20.87
C PRO A 36 19.25 11.22 -19.47
N LYS A 37 18.96 12.14 -18.54
CA LYS A 37 19.37 11.97 -17.14
C LYS A 37 18.63 10.77 -16.53
N LEU A 38 19.38 9.79 -16.03
CA LEU A 38 18.82 8.67 -15.29
C LEU A 38 18.50 9.09 -13.86
N GLN A 39 17.33 8.68 -13.38
CA GLN A 39 16.90 8.85 -12.00
C GLN A 39 16.42 7.50 -11.49
N PHE A 40 17.03 7.02 -10.42
CA PHE A 40 16.64 5.77 -9.77
C PHE A 40 15.86 6.09 -8.50
N ILE A 41 14.64 5.59 -8.42
CA ILE A 41 13.71 5.85 -7.31
C ILE A 41 13.19 4.49 -6.85
N TYR A 42 13.20 4.24 -5.55
CA TYR A 42 12.59 3.05 -4.98
C TYR A 42 11.06 3.19 -5.01
N ASP A 43 10.38 2.19 -5.57
CA ASP A 43 8.92 2.13 -5.62
C ASP A 43 8.36 1.57 -4.31
N LYS A 44 7.62 2.41 -3.58
CA LYS A 44 7.00 2.06 -2.30
C LYS A 44 5.54 1.61 -2.42
N THR A 45 4.98 1.57 -3.62
CA THR A 45 3.55 1.32 -3.83
C THR A 45 3.12 -0.06 -3.33
N SER A 46 3.94 -1.10 -3.53
CA SER A 46 3.66 -2.47 -3.10
C SER A 46 3.51 -2.61 -1.57
N PHE A 47 4.34 -1.91 -0.78
CA PHE A 47 4.26 -1.92 0.68
C PHE A 47 3.04 -1.16 1.19
N GLN A 48 2.74 -0.02 0.57
CA GLN A 48 1.57 0.79 0.92
C GLN A 48 0.26 0.06 0.61
N GLY A 49 0.20 -0.68 -0.50
CA GLY A 49 -0.96 -1.51 -0.84
C GLY A 49 -1.26 -2.55 0.23
N GLN A 50 -0.25 -3.30 0.68
CA GLN A 50 -0.42 -4.28 1.77
C GLN A 50 -0.88 -3.62 3.07
N THR A 51 -0.26 -2.50 3.44
CA THR A 51 -0.64 -1.75 4.64
C THR A 51 -2.10 -1.30 4.58
N LEU A 52 -2.53 -0.76 3.44
CA LEU A 52 -3.91 -0.33 3.23
C LEU A 52 -4.89 -1.51 3.33
N THR A 53 -4.58 -2.64 2.70
CA THR A 53 -5.38 -3.86 2.80
C THR A 53 -5.52 -4.31 4.26
N THR A 54 -4.42 -4.34 5.03
CA THR A 54 -4.46 -4.70 6.46
C THR A 54 -5.31 -3.72 7.28
N LEU A 55 -5.27 -2.42 6.98
CA LEU A 55 -6.11 -1.43 7.66
C LEU A 55 -7.60 -1.64 7.34
N ILE A 56 -7.95 -1.97 6.10
CA ILE A 56 -9.33 -2.27 5.70
C ILE A 56 -9.83 -3.54 6.39
N GLU A 57 -9.05 -4.62 6.37
CA GLU A 57 -9.40 -5.87 7.04
C GLU A 57 -9.60 -5.67 8.55
N ARG A 58 -8.74 -4.86 9.17
CA ARG A 58 -8.86 -4.50 10.58
C ARG A 58 -10.16 -3.74 10.85
N ALA A 59 -10.49 -2.74 10.04
CA ALA A 59 -11.71 -1.96 10.19
C ALA A 59 -12.97 -2.84 10.04
N LEU A 60 -13.01 -3.71 9.02
CA LEU A 60 -14.13 -4.65 8.84
C LEU A 60 -14.29 -5.61 10.03
N LYS A 61 -13.17 -6.09 10.59
CA LYS A 61 -13.19 -6.95 11.76
C LYS A 61 -13.71 -6.21 12.99
N GLU A 62 -13.24 -4.98 13.23
CA GLU A 62 -13.73 -4.14 14.32
C GLU A 62 -15.23 -3.83 14.16
N ASP A 63 -15.71 -3.50 12.96
CA ASP A 63 -17.14 -3.27 12.69
C ASP A 63 -18.00 -4.52 12.93
N SER A 64 -17.52 -5.71 12.52
CA SER A 64 -18.24 -6.97 12.74
C SER A 64 -18.39 -7.35 14.22
N LEU A 65 -17.51 -6.84 15.09
CA LEU A 65 -17.57 -7.08 16.54
C LEU A 65 -18.57 -6.15 17.24
N HIS A 66 -18.96 -5.03 16.62
CA HIS A 66 -19.90 -4.06 17.18
C HIS A 66 -21.37 -4.27 16.72
N GLN A 67 -21.66 -5.26 15.86
CA GLN A 67 -23.01 -5.49 15.32
C GLN A 67 -24.04 -6.12 16.28
N HIS A 68 -23.71 -6.34 17.56
CA HIS A 68 -24.60 -7.04 18.50
C HIS A 68 -25.23 -6.19 19.60
N ASP A 69 -25.01 -4.86 19.64
CA ASP A 69 -25.48 -4.02 20.75
C ASP A 69 -26.60 -3.00 20.40
N ASP A 70 -27.03 -2.89 19.14
CA ASP A 70 -28.01 -1.86 18.70
C ASP A 70 -29.32 -2.42 18.08
N GLU A 71 -29.74 -3.63 18.44
CA GLU A 71 -31.12 -4.08 18.13
C GLU A 71 -32.05 -3.75 19.32
N PRO A 72 -32.89 -2.71 19.25
CA PRO A 72 -33.89 -2.47 20.28
C PRO A 72 -34.88 -3.65 20.29
N PRO A 73 -35.29 -4.15 21.47
CA PRO A 73 -36.19 -5.29 21.54
C PRO A 73 -37.51 -4.90 20.86
N ALA A 74 -37.92 -5.69 19.86
CA ALA A 74 -39.24 -5.58 19.26
C ALA A 74 -40.29 -5.76 20.37
N GLU A 75 -41.08 -4.70 20.62
CA GLU A 75 -42.22 -4.77 21.52
C GLU A 75 -43.27 -5.74 20.93
N ASP A 76 -43.43 -6.88 21.59
CA ASP A 76 -44.50 -7.85 21.36
C ASP A 76 -45.82 -7.27 21.88
N ASP A 77 -46.57 -6.60 21.01
CA ASP A 77 -47.91 -6.10 21.31
C ASP A 77 -48.94 -7.23 21.12
N SER A 78 -48.86 -8.23 22.00
CA SER A 78 -49.84 -9.30 22.14
C SER A 78 -50.83 -8.99 23.27
N LYS A 79 -51.79 -8.09 23.03
CA LYS A 79 -53.00 -7.97 23.85
C LYS A 79 -54.24 -8.33 23.05
N GLY A 80 -54.55 -9.63 23.07
CA GLY A 80 -55.82 -10.16 22.64
C GLY A 80 -56.96 -9.61 23.49
N GLU A 81 -57.97 -9.08 22.81
CA GLU A 81 -59.32 -8.84 23.33
C GLU A 81 -59.88 -10.11 23.98
N GLN A 82 -60.23 -10.06 25.28
CA GLN A 82 -61.20 -10.97 25.88
C GLN A 82 -62.06 -10.24 26.92
N HIS A 83 -63.36 -10.21 26.61
CA HIS A 83 -64.57 -9.95 27.41
C HIS A 83 -64.92 -8.52 27.82
#